data_AF-A0A0Q4UCZ3-F1
#
_entry.id   AF-A0A0Q4UCZ3-F1
#
_cell.length_a   1.000
_cell.length_b   1.000
_cell.length_c   1.000
_cell.angle_alpha   90.00
_cell.angle_beta   90.00
_cell.angle_gamma   90.00
#
_symmetry.space_group_name_H-M   'P 1'
#
loop_
_entity.id
_entity.type
_entity.pdbx_description
1 polymer ?
#
loop_
_entity_poly.entity_id
_entity_poly.type
_entity_poly.pdbx_seq_one_letter_code
_entity_poly.pdbx_strand_id
1 'polypeptide(L)'
;MRRLAPLLFLLCSSLAAQSQVRTVEVRTPRPFGYFLGDLVRAQVDIVVEPGFALQAASLPQPGAITYWLDLRTVAVTQASVGGGSRVRLDLTYQNFYAALDARALEIPGFVVTFVSETDTGATTAKAQVPPWSFNISPLREVQPPAQEDPRNYLRPDGRVASLDTQPLVVGGAGFMAMALLAFAGLAWDRTWWPFAKREGRAFAACLRRLRVLAGRREDEAAYETALLALHRALDETDGRRVLADDLPAFLIRHPAYARERAGLAAFLDASRHSFFGPGPAATMQRLPLADIVALTRKLTAIERES
;
A
#
# COMPACT_ATOMS: atom_id res chain seq x y z
N MET A 1 -55.34 -76.33 10.82
CA MET A 1 -53.90 -76.02 11.06
C MET A 1 -53.81 -74.53 11.38
N ARG A 2 -53.61 -74.20 12.65
CA ARG A 2 -52.38 -73.59 13.21
C ARG A 2 -52.12 -72.16 12.70
N ARG A 3 -51.82 -71.14 13.50
CA ARG A 3 -51.76 -70.82 14.94
C ARG A 3 -51.55 -69.27 14.94
N LEU A 4 -52.28 -68.51 15.73
CA LEU A 4 -51.75 -67.79 16.90
C LEU A 4 -50.34 -67.19 16.71
N ALA A 5 -50.25 -65.86 16.63
CA ALA A 5 -49.22 -65.05 17.29
C ALA A 5 -49.47 -63.53 17.15
N PRO A 6 -50.15 -62.88 18.11
CA PRO A 6 -49.96 -61.46 18.41
C PRO A 6 -48.95 -61.37 19.55
N LEU A 7 -47.65 -61.23 19.26
CA LEU A 7 -46.65 -61.02 20.31
C LEU A 7 -45.32 -60.49 19.75
N LEU A 8 -45.19 -59.17 19.60
CA LEU A 8 -43.94 -58.43 19.87
C LEU A 8 -44.13 -56.92 19.64
N PHE A 9 -44.83 -56.23 20.54
CA PHE A 9 -44.64 -54.79 20.73
C PHE A 9 -44.60 -54.49 22.24
N LEU A 10 -43.70 -55.22 22.89
CA LEU A 10 -43.29 -55.05 24.28
C LEU A 10 -41.76 -55.08 24.24
N LEU A 11 -41.13 -53.96 23.85
CA LEU A 11 -39.70 -53.68 24.04
C LEU A 11 -39.38 -52.33 23.36
N CYS A 12 -39.68 -51.25 24.08
CA CYS A 12 -38.89 -50.00 24.13
C CYS A 12 -39.69 -48.93 24.86
N SER A 13 -40.22 -49.26 26.05
CA SER A 13 -40.31 -48.24 27.08
C SER A 13 -38.90 -48.06 27.59
N SER A 14 -38.15 -47.15 26.96
CA SER A 14 -36.96 -46.57 27.55
C SER A 14 -37.38 -45.98 28.89
N LEU A 15 -37.19 -46.73 29.98
CA LEU A 15 -36.96 -46.10 31.25
C LEU A 15 -35.75 -45.20 31.02
N ALA A 16 -36.02 -43.90 30.85
CA ALA A 16 -35.00 -42.90 31.05
C ALA A 16 -34.41 -43.23 32.42
N ALA A 17 -33.16 -43.71 32.43
CA ALA A 17 -32.39 -43.78 33.64
C ALA A 17 -32.31 -42.33 34.13
N GLN A 18 -33.19 -41.97 35.07
CA GLN A 18 -33.21 -40.67 35.71
C GLN A 18 -31.91 -40.59 36.51
N SER A 19 -30.87 -40.04 35.88
CA SER A 19 -29.63 -39.73 36.57
C SER A 19 -29.94 -38.69 37.64
N GLN A 20 -29.85 -39.09 38.90
CA GLN A 20 -30.17 -38.27 40.07
C GLN A 20 -29.26 -37.01 40.14
N VAL A 21 -28.09 -37.08 39.50
CA VAL A 21 -27.20 -35.95 39.21
C VAL A 21 -27.30 -35.65 37.71
N ARG A 22 -27.80 -34.47 37.35
CA ARG A 22 -28.01 -34.07 35.96
C ARG A 22 -26.73 -33.54 35.32
N THR A 23 -26.01 -32.65 36.02
CA THR A 23 -24.77 -32.04 35.51
C THR A 23 -23.81 -31.69 36.65
N VAL A 24 -22.51 -31.76 36.37
CA VAL A 24 -21.42 -31.25 37.21
C VAL A 24 -20.51 -30.43 36.30
N GLU A 25 -20.36 -29.14 36.58
CA GLU A 25 -19.54 -28.22 35.81
C GLU A 25 -18.54 -27.51 36.73
N VAL A 26 -17.26 -27.49 36.35
CA VAL A 26 -16.21 -26.76 37.08
C VAL A 26 -15.83 -25.52 36.27
N ARG A 27 -15.94 -24.34 36.89
CA ARG A 27 -15.61 -23.05 36.29
C ARG A 27 -14.50 -22.38 37.07
N THR A 28 -13.50 -21.88 36.36
CA THR A 28 -12.38 -21.15 36.94
C THR A 28 -12.30 -19.76 36.30
N PRO A 29 -11.92 -18.70 37.03
CA PRO A 29 -11.85 -17.36 36.46
C PRO A 29 -10.79 -17.20 35.36
N ARG A 30 -9.66 -17.91 35.51
CA ARG A 30 -8.57 -17.93 34.54
C ARG A 30 -7.78 -19.24 34.62
N PRO A 31 -7.26 -19.77 33.50
CA PRO A 31 -6.50 -21.02 33.46
C PRO A 31 -4.97 -20.84 33.62
N PHE A 32 -4.45 -19.62 33.67
CA PHE A 32 -3.01 -19.32 33.79
C PHE A 32 -2.74 -18.00 34.52
N GLY A 33 -1.46 -17.70 34.75
CA GLY A 33 -1.02 -16.46 35.41
C GLY A 33 -1.11 -16.53 36.94
N TYR A 34 -0.90 -17.72 37.49
CA TYR A 34 -0.76 -17.93 38.92
C TYR A 34 0.71 -18.04 39.29
N PHE A 35 1.06 -17.49 40.45
CA PHE A 35 2.39 -17.57 41.04
C PHE A 35 2.36 -18.35 42.35
N LEU A 36 3.54 -18.54 42.94
CA LEU A 36 3.68 -19.06 44.30
C LEU A 36 2.92 -18.16 45.28
N GLY A 37 2.08 -18.76 46.13
CA GLY A 37 1.29 -18.08 47.16
C GLY A 37 -0.09 -17.62 46.70
N ASP A 38 -0.39 -17.66 45.41
CA ASP A 38 -1.66 -17.17 44.86
C ASP A 38 -2.86 -18.00 45.32
N LEU A 39 -4.01 -17.33 45.34
CA LEU A 39 -5.31 -17.94 45.59
C LEU A 39 -5.94 -18.37 44.26
N VAL A 40 -6.16 -19.68 44.11
CA VAL A 40 -6.84 -20.25 42.96
C VAL A 40 -8.30 -20.48 43.30
N ARG A 41 -9.22 -19.89 42.55
CA ARG A 41 -10.67 -20.00 42.79
C ARG A 41 -11.30 -20.95 41.78
N ALA A 42 -12.20 -21.79 42.27
CA ALA A 42 -13.03 -22.65 41.43
C ALA A 42 -14.48 -22.62 41.91
N GLN A 43 -15.39 -22.60 40.96
CA GLN A 43 -16.82 -22.70 41.18
C GLN A 43 -17.28 -24.03 40.59
N VAL A 44 -17.86 -24.89 41.43
CA VAL A 44 -18.46 -26.16 41.00
C VAL A 44 -19.97 -26.00 41.04
N ASP A 45 -20.63 -26.12 39.89
CA ASP A 45 -22.08 -26.11 39.76
C ASP A 45 -22.59 -27.54 39.57
N ILE A 46 -23.44 -27.99 40.49
CA ILE A 46 -24.04 -29.33 40.48
C ILE A 46 -25.56 -29.18 40.40
N VAL A 47 -26.19 -29.84 39.44
CA VAL A 47 -27.67 -29.88 39.32
C VAL A 47 -28.15 -31.27 39.69
N VAL A 48 -29.04 -31.35 40.68
CA VAL A 48 -29.66 -32.60 41.16
C VAL A 48 -31.18 -32.56 41.03
N GLU A 49 -31.78 -33.75 41.00
CA GLU A 49 -33.24 -33.93 41.01
C GLU A 49 -33.84 -33.36 42.33
N PRO A 50 -35.11 -32.89 42.33
CA PRO A 50 -35.71 -32.36 43.54
C PRO A 50 -35.84 -33.43 44.63
N GLY A 51 -35.72 -33.00 45.90
CA GLY A 51 -35.72 -33.88 47.07
C GLY A 51 -34.33 -34.31 47.54
N PHE A 52 -33.29 -34.15 46.72
CA PHE A 52 -31.91 -34.45 47.12
C PHE A 52 -31.27 -33.27 47.87
N ALA A 53 -30.89 -33.51 49.12
CA ALA A 53 -30.16 -32.58 49.96
C ALA A 53 -28.66 -32.93 49.97
N LEU A 54 -27.81 -31.90 49.99
CA LEU A 54 -26.36 -32.06 50.08
C LEU A 54 -25.96 -32.62 51.46
N GLN A 55 -25.21 -33.71 51.48
CA GLN A 55 -24.61 -34.22 52.72
C GLN A 55 -23.34 -33.42 53.04
N ALA A 56 -23.40 -32.53 54.03
CA ALA A 56 -22.27 -31.66 54.40
C ALA A 56 -20.98 -32.43 54.73
N ALA A 57 -21.09 -33.64 55.29
CA ALA A 57 -19.94 -34.51 55.60
C ALA A 57 -19.20 -35.04 54.35
N SER A 58 -19.80 -34.94 53.16
CA SER A 58 -19.16 -35.32 51.90
C SER A 58 -18.32 -34.20 51.26
N LEU A 59 -18.42 -32.98 51.78
CA LEU A 59 -17.65 -31.86 51.27
C LEU A 59 -16.17 -31.98 51.66
N PRO A 60 -15.24 -31.52 50.81
CA PRO A 60 -13.84 -31.45 51.17
C PRO A 60 -13.66 -30.49 52.36
N GLN A 61 -12.85 -30.88 53.33
CA GLN A 61 -12.56 -30.05 54.48
C GLN A 61 -11.41 -29.08 54.16
N PRO A 62 -11.46 -27.83 54.65
CA PRO A 62 -10.32 -26.93 54.57
C PRO A 62 -9.07 -27.54 55.21
N GLY A 63 -7.94 -27.46 54.52
CA GLY A 63 -6.69 -28.08 54.91
C GLY A 63 -5.81 -28.46 53.73
N ALA A 64 -4.71 -29.16 54.00
CA ALA A 64 -3.78 -29.62 52.99
C ALA A 64 -4.39 -30.74 52.14
N ILE A 65 -4.44 -30.54 50.82
CA ILE A 65 -4.85 -31.56 49.84
C ILE A 65 -3.61 -32.28 49.32
N THR A 66 -2.57 -31.52 48.96
CA THR A 66 -1.27 -32.03 48.54
C THR A 66 -0.17 -31.20 49.21
N TYR A 67 1.10 -31.60 49.07
CA TYR A 67 2.22 -30.84 49.66
C TYR A 67 2.32 -29.38 49.16
N TRP A 68 1.69 -29.06 48.04
CA TRP A 68 1.74 -27.76 47.39
C TRP A 68 0.37 -27.05 47.33
N LEU A 69 -0.70 -27.66 47.82
CA LEU A 69 -2.06 -27.15 47.66
C LEU A 69 -2.86 -27.29 48.96
N ASP A 70 -3.31 -26.14 49.48
CA ASP A 70 -4.24 -26.08 50.59
C ASP A 70 -5.62 -25.61 50.11
N LEU A 71 -6.68 -26.25 50.56
CA LEU A 71 -8.03 -25.73 50.47
C LEU A 71 -8.28 -24.78 51.65
N ARG A 72 -8.49 -23.49 51.35
CA ARG A 72 -8.70 -22.45 52.37
C ARG A 72 -10.16 -22.32 52.78
N THR A 73 -11.06 -22.31 51.80
CA THR A 73 -12.48 -22.07 52.06
C THR A 73 -13.35 -22.91 51.14
N VAL A 74 -14.46 -23.39 51.68
CA VAL A 74 -15.57 -24.00 50.94
C VAL A 74 -16.83 -23.24 51.33
N ALA A 75 -17.42 -22.53 50.38
CA ALA A 75 -18.73 -21.90 50.55
C ALA A 75 -19.76 -22.62 49.68
N VAL A 76 -20.97 -22.80 50.21
CA VAL A 76 -22.05 -23.52 49.53
C VAL A 76 -23.24 -22.60 49.40
N THR A 77 -23.77 -22.50 48.18
CA THR A 77 -25.04 -21.83 47.91
C THR A 77 -25.98 -22.78 47.18
N GLN A 78 -27.26 -22.76 47.56
CA GLN A 78 -28.28 -23.61 46.98
C GLN A 78 -29.40 -22.76 46.40
N ALA A 79 -29.86 -23.10 45.21
CA ALA A 79 -30.97 -22.42 44.55
C ALA A 79 -31.86 -23.45 43.84
N SER A 80 -33.18 -23.25 43.91
CA SER A 80 -34.13 -24.06 43.15
C SER A 80 -34.15 -23.59 41.69
N VAL A 81 -33.93 -24.49 40.73
CA VAL A 81 -33.87 -24.18 39.29
C VAL A 81 -34.60 -25.26 38.49
N GLY A 82 -35.66 -24.87 37.77
CA GLY A 82 -36.24 -25.68 36.68
C GLY A 82 -36.65 -27.10 37.07
N GLY A 83 -37.34 -27.28 38.20
CA GLY A 83 -37.75 -28.60 38.68
C GLY A 83 -36.57 -29.46 39.16
N GLY A 84 -35.57 -28.83 39.78
CA GLY A 84 -34.41 -29.46 40.43
C GLY A 84 -33.72 -28.48 41.39
N SER A 85 -32.67 -28.93 42.07
CA SER A 85 -31.86 -28.10 42.96
C SER A 85 -30.47 -27.89 42.35
N ARG A 86 -30.03 -26.63 42.23
CA ARG A 86 -28.66 -26.26 41.86
C ARG A 86 -27.87 -25.97 43.13
N VAL A 87 -26.82 -26.73 43.34
CA VAL A 87 -25.84 -26.53 44.41
C VAL A 87 -24.57 -25.99 43.80
N ARG A 88 -24.13 -24.83 44.29
CA ARG A 88 -22.87 -24.20 43.89
C ARG A 88 -21.88 -24.26 45.05
N LEU A 89 -20.69 -24.76 44.75
CA LEU A 89 -19.56 -24.80 45.66
C LEU A 89 -18.51 -23.78 45.20
N ASP A 90 -18.23 -22.79 46.03
CA ASP A 90 -17.18 -21.81 45.81
C ASP A 90 -15.95 -22.21 46.64
N LEU A 91 -14.90 -22.65 45.93
CA LEU A 91 -13.68 -23.21 46.51
C LEU A 91 -12.54 -22.21 46.31
N THR A 92 -11.80 -21.93 47.38
CA THR A 92 -10.56 -21.16 47.30
C THR A 92 -9.40 -22.01 47.76
N TYR A 93 -8.46 -22.25 46.86
CA TYR A 93 -7.22 -22.95 47.13
C TYR A 93 -6.08 -21.94 47.27
N GLN A 94 -5.05 -22.29 48.02
CA GLN A 94 -3.78 -21.57 48.04
C GLN A 94 -2.67 -22.46 47.50
N ASN A 95 -1.95 -21.95 46.51
CA ASN A 95 -0.85 -22.63 45.87
C ASN A 95 0.48 -22.32 46.56
N PHE A 96 1.24 -23.36 46.91
CA PHE A 96 2.58 -23.28 47.50
C PHE A 96 3.66 -23.88 46.60
N TYR A 97 3.34 -24.22 45.36
CA TYR A 97 4.31 -24.77 44.44
C TYR A 97 5.28 -23.68 43.93
N ALA A 98 6.58 -23.87 44.20
CA ALA A 98 7.63 -23.00 43.70
C ALA A 98 8.13 -23.52 42.34
N ALA A 99 7.46 -23.11 41.26
CA ALA A 99 7.80 -23.53 39.91
C ALA A 99 9.15 -22.96 39.42
N LEU A 100 9.95 -23.79 38.74
CA LEU A 100 11.17 -23.39 38.05
C LEU A 100 10.94 -23.04 36.57
N ASP A 101 9.88 -23.61 36.01
CA ASP A 101 9.43 -23.51 34.64
C ASP A 101 7.91 -23.29 34.61
N ALA A 102 7.40 -22.71 33.53
CA ALA A 102 5.96 -22.59 33.36
C ALA A 102 5.35 -23.98 33.11
N ARG A 103 4.43 -24.41 33.97
CA ARG A 103 3.86 -25.77 33.90
C ARG A 103 2.42 -25.84 34.40
N ALA A 104 1.71 -26.87 33.95
CA ALA A 104 0.36 -27.16 34.42
C ALA A 104 0.40 -27.99 35.71
N LEU A 105 -0.39 -27.59 36.70
CA LEU A 105 -0.66 -28.35 37.92
C LEU A 105 -2.11 -28.81 37.91
N GLU A 106 -2.35 -30.04 38.37
CA GLU A 106 -3.68 -30.64 38.44
C GLU A 106 -4.18 -30.65 39.88
N ILE A 107 -5.40 -30.15 40.07
CA ILE A 107 -6.15 -30.25 41.32
C ILE A 107 -7.00 -31.52 41.25
N PRO A 108 -6.87 -32.44 42.23
CA PRO A 108 -7.60 -33.69 42.20
C PRO A 108 -9.11 -33.47 42.31
N GLY A 109 -9.87 -34.27 41.58
CA GLY A 109 -11.32 -34.33 41.71
C GLY A 109 -11.75 -34.91 43.07
N PHE A 110 -13.00 -34.70 43.42
CA PHE A 110 -13.59 -35.20 44.67
C PHE A 110 -15.05 -35.61 44.46
N VAL A 111 -15.61 -36.38 45.38
CA VAL A 111 -16.98 -36.88 45.29
C VAL A 111 -17.84 -36.17 46.32
N VAL A 112 -19.00 -35.68 45.87
CA VAL A 112 -20.02 -35.06 46.71
C VAL A 112 -21.24 -35.96 46.76
N THR A 113 -21.78 -36.18 47.96
CA THR A 113 -22.91 -37.09 48.19
C THR A 113 -24.17 -36.28 48.47
N PHE A 114 -25.26 -36.68 47.85
CA PHE A 114 -26.60 -36.15 48.06
C PHE A 114 -27.51 -37.25 48.59
N VAL A 115 -28.36 -36.92 49.55
CA VAL A 115 -29.31 -37.85 50.17
C VAL A 115 -30.71 -37.30 49.99
N SER A 116 -31.62 -38.15 49.53
CA SER A 116 -33.06 -37.90 49.53
C SER A 116 -33.70 -38.85 50.53
N GLU A 117 -34.35 -38.29 51.55
CA GLU A 117 -35.17 -39.06 52.48
C GLU A 117 -36.61 -39.07 51.95
N THR A 118 -37.10 -40.27 51.64
CA THR A 118 -38.49 -40.50 51.21
C THR A 118 -39.15 -41.48 52.18
N ASP A 119 -40.49 -41.47 52.25
CA ASP A 119 -41.27 -42.36 53.11
C ASP A 119 -40.98 -43.87 52.90
N THR A 120 -40.35 -44.22 51.77
CA THR A 120 -39.96 -45.59 51.38
C THR A 120 -38.47 -45.91 51.62
N GLY A 121 -37.69 -44.98 52.21
CA GLY A 121 -36.26 -45.15 52.53
C GLY A 121 -35.38 -43.98 52.07
N ALA A 122 -34.10 -44.03 52.46
CA ALA A 122 -33.08 -43.05 52.05
C ALA A 122 -32.39 -43.47 50.75
N THR A 123 -32.41 -42.61 49.74
CA THR A 123 -31.71 -42.81 48.46
C THR A 123 -30.50 -41.88 48.38
N THR A 124 -29.34 -42.42 48.03
CA THR A 124 -28.08 -41.67 47.95
C THR A 124 -27.61 -41.53 46.51
N ALA A 125 -27.32 -40.31 46.08
CA ALA A 125 -26.72 -39.99 44.79
C ALA A 125 -25.29 -39.44 44.97
N LYS A 126 -24.36 -39.84 44.11
CA LYS A 126 -22.96 -39.37 44.15
C LYS A 126 -22.66 -38.52 42.92
N ALA A 127 -22.23 -37.30 43.12
CA ALA A 127 -21.74 -36.40 42.08
C ALA A 127 -20.21 -36.40 42.10
N GLN A 128 -19.59 -36.79 40.98
CA GLN A 128 -18.13 -36.77 40.85
C GLN A 128 -17.69 -35.45 40.23
N VAL A 129 -16.92 -34.67 40.99
CA VAL A 129 -16.26 -33.45 40.49
C VAL A 129 -14.96 -33.88 39.80
N PRO A 130 -14.79 -33.58 38.50
CA PRO A 130 -13.59 -34.00 37.78
C PRO A 130 -12.36 -33.24 38.25
N PRO A 131 -11.15 -33.84 38.11
CA PRO A 131 -9.92 -33.09 38.27
C PRO A 131 -9.83 -31.99 37.21
N TRP A 132 -9.10 -30.92 37.53
CA TRP A 132 -8.90 -29.79 36.62
C TRP A 132 -7.53 -29.19 36.83
N SER A 133 -7.01 -28.53 35.80
CA SER A 133 -5.65 -28.00 35.80
C SER A 133 -5.59 -26.48 35.65
N PHE A 134 -4.53 -25.89 36.18
CA PHE A 134 -4.17 -24.50 35.96
C PHE A 134 -2.65 -24.38 35.74
N ASN A 135 -2.23 -23.32 35.06
CA ASN A 135 -0.82 -23.07 34.79
C ASN A 135 -0.22 -22.13 35.82
N ILE A 136 0.92 -22.56 36.38
CA ILE A 136 1.75 -21.75 37.25
C ILE A 136 2.94 -21.19 36.47
N SER A 137 3.26 -19.92 36.74
CA SER A 137 4.42 -19.23 36.19
C SER A 137 5.54 -19.17 37.23
N PRO A 138 6.81 -19.34 36.82
CA PRO A 138 7.94 -19.19 37.72
C PRO A 138 8.08 -17.72 38.10
N LEU A 139 8.26 -17.45 39.41
CA LEU A 139 8.62 -16.10 39.89
C LEU A 139 10.14 -15.90 39.84
N ARG A 140 10.91 -16.99 39.89
CA ARG A 140 12.37 -16.94 39.85
C ARG A 140 12.83 -16.90 38.39
N GLU A 141 13.68 -15.94 38.07
CA GLU A 141 14.40 -15.91 36.80
C GLU A 141 15.19 -17.21 36.64
N VAL A 142 15.14 -17.81 35.45
CA VAL A 142 16.06 -18.89 35.08
C VAL A 142 17.42 -18.25 34.88
N GLN A 143 18.21 -18.14 35.96
CA GLN A 143 19.56 -17.61 35.87
C GLN A 143 20.42 -18.57 35.05
N PRO A 144 21.17 -18.06 34.07
CA PRO A 144 22.17 -18.87 33.38
C PRO A 144 23.20 -19.37 34.40
N PRO A 145 23.91 -20.48 34.10
CA PRO A 145 25.00 -20.96 34.95
C PRO A 145 25.96 -19.83 35.32
N ALA A 146 26.44 -19.84 36.56
CA ALA A 146 27.45 -18.87 37.01
C ALA A 146 28.69 -19.01 36.13
N GLN A 147 29.12 -17.91 35.52
CA GLN A 147 30.36 -17.83 34.74
C GLN A 147 31.38 -16.99 35.48
N GLU A 148 32.65 -17.42 35.46
CA GLU A 148 33.75 -16.72 36.14
C GLU A 148 34.00 -15.32 35.57
N ASP A 149 33.87 -15.17 34.24
CA ASP A 149 33.97 -13.87 33.55
C ASP A 149 32.58 -13.40 33.10
N PRO A 150 32.09 -12.24 33.58
CA PRO A 150 30.83 -11.63 33.13
C PRO A 150 30.73 -11.40 31.63
N ARG A 151 31.86 -11.26 30.91
CA ARG A 151 31.89 -11.08 29.46
C ARG A 151 31.38 -12.29 28.71
N ASN A 152 31.45 -13.48 29.30
CA ASN A 152 30.96 -14.70 28.67
C ASN A 152 29.42 -14.77 28.63
N TYR A 153 28.72 -13.86 29.32
CA TYR A 153 27.28 -13.65 29.11
C TYR A 153 26.98 -12.80 27.88
N LEU A 154 27.94 -12.02 27.39
CA LEU A 154 27.77 -11.20 26.19
C LEU A 154 27.83 -12.11 24.96
N ARG A 155 26.78 -12.07 24.14
CA ARG A 155 26.81 -12.65 22.81
C ARG A 155 27.48 -11.68 21.86
N PRO A 156 28.27 -12.16 20.89
CA PRO A 156 28.79 -11.29 19.84
C PRO A 156 27.62 -10.65 19.09
N ASP A 157 27.82 -9.41 18.62
CA ASP A 157 26.81 -8.71 17.83
C ASP A 157 26.35 -9.58 16.67
N GLY A 158 25.04 -9.78 16.59
CA GLY A 158 24.42 -10.56 15.52
C GLY A 158 24.74 -9.90 14.18
N ARG A 159 25.49 -10.59 13.32
CA ARG A 159 25.73 -10.13 11.95
C ARG A 159 24.44 -10.29 11.15
N VAL A 160 23.80 -9.17 10.83
CA VAL A 160 22.66 -9.14 9.90
C VAL A 160 23.21 -9.35 8.49
N ALA A 161 22.57 -10.23 7.71
CA ALA A 161 22.93 -10.40 6.30
C ALA A 161 22.74 -9.06 5.57
N SER A 162 23.76 -8.62 4.82
CA SER A 162 23.62 -7.43 3.97
C SER A 162 22.48 -7.67 2.98
N LEU A 163 21.52 -6.75 2.94
CA LEU A 163 20.48 -6.76 1.91
C LEU A 163 21.14 -6.48 0.55
N ASP A 164 20.78 -7.25 -0.47
CA ASP A 164 21.22 -6.97 -1.83
C ASP A 164 20.51 -5.72 -2.37
N THR A 165 21.28 -4.65 -2.57
CA THR A 165 20.78 -3.37 -3.09
C THR A 165 20.81 -3.28 -4.62
N GLN A 166 21.39 -4.26 -5.32
CA GLN A 166 21.46 -4.25 -6.80
C GLN A 166 20.09 -4.06 -7.48
N PRO A 167 19.00 -4.76 -7.11
CA PRO A 167 17.73 -4.58 -7.80
C PRO A 167 17.18 -3.16 -7.67
N LEU A 168 17.43 -2.50 -6.54
CA LEU A 168 17.00 -1.12 -6.31
C LEU A 168 17.80 -0.12 -7.16
N VAL A 169 19.10 -0.34 -7.30
CA VAL A 169 19.99 0.50 -8.13
C VAL A 169 19.65 0.33 -9.62
N VAL A 170 19.44 -0.90 -10.08
CA VAL A 170 19.05 -1.18 -11.47
C VAL A 170 17.66 -0.60 -11.78
N GLY A 171 16.70 -0.77 -10.86
CA GLY A 171 15.38 -0.16 -10.98
C GLY A 171 15.44 1.37 -11.05
N GLY A 172 16.21 1.99 -10.15
CA GLY A 172 16.41 3.45 -10.14
C GLY A 172 17.07 3.97 -11.41
N ALA A 173 18.08 3.27 -11.93
CA ALA A 173 18.71 3.62 -13.20
C ALA A 173 17.72 3.53 -14.38
N GLY A 174 16.84 2.52 -14.39
CA GLY A 174 15.78 2.37 -15.38
C GLY A 174 14.80 3.55 -15.37
N PHE A 175 14.32 3.96 -14.18
CA PHE A 175 13.43 5.12 -14.05
C PHE A 175 14.11 6.42 -14.46
N MET A 176 15.38 6.61 -14.10
CA MET A 176 16.16 7.79 -14.51
C MET A 176 16.32 7.86 -16.04
N ALA A 177 16.61 6.73 -16.68
CA ALA A 177 16.71 6.66 -18.15
C ALA A 177 15.37 7.01 -18.82
N MET A 178 14.25 6.48 -18.30
CA MET A 178 12.92 6.79 -18.82
C MET A 178 12.55 8.27 -18.64
N ALA A 179 12.92 8.88 -17.50
CA ALA A 179 12.71 10.30 -17.24
C ALA A 179 13.53 11.18 -18.21
N LEU A 180 14.79 10.82 -18.47
CA LEU A 180 15.63 11.53 -19.43
C LEU A 180 15.10 11.42 -20.86
N LEU A 181 14.59 10.26 -21.26
CA LEU A 181 13.95 10.08 -22.58
C LEU A 181 12.70 10.92 -22.72
N ALA A 182 11.83 10.95 -21.71
CA ALA A 182 10.64 11.81 -21.70
C ALA A 182 11.03 13.29 -21.77
N PHE A 183 12.07 13.70 -21.03
CA PHE A 183 12.58 15.06 -21.05
C PHE A 183 13.17 15.44 -22.42
N ALA A 184 13.92 14.53 -23.06
CA ALA A 184 14.44 14.74 -24.41
C ALA A 184 13.31 14.89 -25.44
N GLY A 185 12.24 14.08 -25.33
CA GLY A 185 11.04 14.21 -26.15
C GLY A 185 10.35 15.56 -25.98
N LEU A 186 10.23 16.04 -24.74
CA LEU A 186 9.68 17.37 -24.44
C LEU A 186 10.57 18.50 -24.98
N ALA A 187 11.90 18.38 -24.83
CA ALA A 187 12.84 19.36 -25.37
C ALA A 187 12.79 19.43 -26.90
N TRP A 188 12.55 18.29 -27.57
CA TRP A 188 12.33 18.23 -29.01
C TRP A 188 11.03 18.93 -29.41
N ASP A 189 9.91 18.61 -28.76
CA ASP A 189 8.59 19.22 -29.02
C ASP A 189 8.60 20.74 -28.82
N ARG A 190 9.26 21.20 -27.75
CA ARG A 190 9.37 22.63 -27.40
C ARG A 190 10.43 23.36 -28.21
N THR A 191 11.11 22.69 -29.15
CA THR A 191 12.24 23.25 -29.91
C THR A 191 13.29 23.92 -29.00
N TRP A 192 13.50 23.37 -27.80
CA TRP A 192 14.52 23.88 -26.90
C TRP A 192 15.91 23.58 -27.48
N TRP A 193 16.86 24.47 -27.24
CA TRP A 193 18.26 24.27 -27.62
C TRP A 193 18.72 22.92 -27.05
N PRO A 194 19.26 21.96 -27.83
CA PRO A 194 19.96 22.08 -29.12
C PRO A 194 19.13 21.80 -30.39
N PHE A 195 17.82 21.55 -30.27
CA PHE A 195 16.94 21.20 -31.40
C PHE A 195 16.22 22.40 -32.04
N ALA A 196 16.41 23.60 -31.48
CA ALA A 196 15.93 24.85 -32.06
C ALA A 196 16.53 25.10 -33.45
N LYS A 197 15.70 25.44 -34.44
CA LYS A 197 16.21 26.07 -35.67
C LYS A 197 16.78 27.44 -35.27
N ARG A 198 18.04 27.72 -35.62
CA ARG A 198 18.68 29.03 -35.41
C ARG A 198 17.88 30.11 -36.15
N GLU A 199 17.03 30.84 -35.42
CA GLU A 199 16.38 32.06 -35.89
C GLU A 199 17.45 33.13 -36.17
N GLY A 200 17.34 33.83 -37.30
CA GLY A 200 18.29 34.89 -37.70
C GLY A 200 19.11 34.63 -38.98
N ARG A 201 18.66 33.75 -39.89
CA ARG A 201 19.32 33.51 -41.19
C ARG A 201 18.34 33.41 -42.37
N ALA A 202 17.27 34.22 -42.34
CA ALA A 202 16.24 34.24 -43.36
C ALA A 202 16.80 34.66 -44.73
N PHE A 203 17.65 35.70 -44.78
CA PHE A 203 18.26 36.16 -46.04
C PHE A 203 19.33 35.19 -46.54
N ALA A 204 20.14 34.61 -45.64
CA ALA A 204 21.10 33.57 -46.01
C ALA A 204 20.42 32.32 -46.58
N ALA A 205 19.25 31.93 -46.07
CA ALA A 205 18.46 30.83 -46.62
C ALA A 205 17.86 31.18 -47.99
N CYS A 206 17.36 32.41 -48.15
CA CYS A 206 16.87 32.93 -49.43
C CYS A 206 17.97 32.94 -50.49
N LEU A 207 19.16 33.46 -50.19
CA LEU A 207 20.29 33.52 -51.11
C LEU A 207 20.69 32.14 -51.65
N ARG A 208 20.66 31.10 -50.80
CA ARG A 208 20.92 29.71 -51.23
C ARG A 208 19.89 29.23 -52.24
N ARG A 209 18.60 29.52 -52.01
CA ARG A 209 17.51 29.16 -52.94
C ARG A 209 17.64 29.91 -54.27
N LEU A 210 17.95 31.20 -54.22
CA LEU A 210 18.11 32.02 -55.43
C LEU A 210 19.30 31.61 -56.29
N ARG A 211 20.42 31.17 -55.70
CA ARG A 211 21.58 30.64 -56.47
C ARG A 211 21.25 29.39 -57.28
N VAL A 212 20.37 28.54 -56.75
CA VAL A 212 19.90 27.33 -57.47
C VAL A 212 18.98 27.72 -58.62
N LEU A 213 18.16 28.77 -58.45
CA LEU A 213 17.27 29.27 -59.49
C LEU A 213 18.02 30.02 -60.60
N ALA A 214 19.05 30.79 -60.27
CA ALA A 214 19.87 31.53 -61.23
C ALA A 214 20.71 30.63 -62.18
N GLY A 215 20.87 29.34 -61.85
CA GLY A 215 21.51 28.37 -62.73
C GLY A 215 20.58 27.72 -63.76
N ARG A 216 19.28 28.04 -63.74
CA ARG A 216 18.28 27.55 -64.69
C ARG A 216 17.98 28.64 -65.73
N ARG A 217 17.42 28.26 -66.90
CA ARG A 217 16.97 29.21 -67.93
C ARG A 217 16.02 30.23 -67.31
N GLU A 218 16.12 31.50 -67.72
CA GLU A 218 15.30 32.60 -67.21
C GLU A 218 13.83 32.42 -67.63
N ASP A 219 13.13 31.55 -66.90
CA ASP A 219 11.72 31.29 -67.06
C ASP A 219 10.92 32.23 -66.14
N GLU A 220 9.76 32.68 -66.61
CA GLU A 220 8.86 33.59 -65.89
C GLU A 220 8.48 33.05 -64.49
N ALA A 221 8.24 31.74 -64.39
CA ALA A 221 7.96 31.05 -63.13
C ALA A 221 9.15 31.05 -62.16
N ALA A 222 10.39 31.02 -62.66
CA ALA A 222 11.59 31.09 -61.83
C ALA A 222 11.77 32.51 -61.24
N TYR A 223 11.40 33.54 -62.01
CA TYR A 223 11.40 34.93 -61.56
C TYR A 223 10.37 35.19 -60.47
N GLU A 224 9.12 34.75 -60.64
CA GLU A 224 8.10 34.87 -59.60
C GLU A 224 8.48 34.13 -58.31
N THR A 225 9.06 32.93 -58.46
CA THR A 225 9.57 32.14 -57.32
C THR A 225 10.68 32.90 -56.58
N ALA A 226 11.54 33.62 -57.31
CA ALA A 226 12.59 34.44 -56.72
C ALA A 226 12.03 35.65 -55.94
N LEU A 227 11.02 36.34 -56.50
CA LEU A 227 10.33 37.44 -55.82
C LEU A 227 9.66 36.97 -54.52
N LEU A 228 8.92 35.85 -54.56
CA LEU A 228 8.27 35.27 -53.38
C LEU A 228 9.27 34.84 -52.31
N ALA A 229 10.43 34.29 -52.72
CA ALA A 229 11.46 33.85 -51.79
C ALA A 229 12.08 35.02 -51.01
N LEU A 230 12.31 36.16 -51.66
CA LEU A 230 12.83 37.36 -51.01
C LEU A 230 11.77 38.05 -50.13
N HIS A 231 10.51 38.07 -50.55
CA HIS A 231 9.40 38.60 -49.75
C HIS A 231 9.21 37.81 -48.44
N ARG A 232 9.24 36.48 -48.52
CA ARG A 232 9.18 35.62 -47.32
C ARG A 232 10.36 35.83 -46.37
N ALA A 233 11.55 36.14 -46.89
CA ALA A 233 12.71 36.42 -46.06
C ALA A 233 12.59 37.77 -45.33
N LEU A 234 11.98 38.77 -45.97
CA LEU A 234 11.61 40.03 -45.32
C LEU A 234 10.57 39.81 -44.22
N ASP A 235 9.53 39.03 -44.51
CA ASP A 235 8.47 38.72 -43.55
C ASP A 235 8.99 37.95 -42.32
N GLU A 236 9.90 37.00 -42.54
CA GLU A 236 10.54 36.21 -41.48
C GLU A 236 11.48 37.06 -40.62
N THR A 237 12.12 38.07 -41.22
CA THR A 237 13.01 39.00 -40.49
C THR A 237 12.22 39.99 -39.63
N ASP A 238 11.09 40.48 -40.14
CA ASP A 238 10.25 41.47 -39.46
C ASP A 238 9.22 40.86 -38.49
N GLY A 239 8.92 39.56 -38.66
CA GLY A 239 7.86 38.84 -37.94
C GLY A 239 6.45 39.23 -38.38
N ARG A 240 6.30 40.03 -39.45
CA ARG A 240 5.04 40.51 -40.03
C ARG A 240 5.20 40.63 -41.55
N ARG A 241 4.08 40.73 -42.27
CA ARG A 241 4.10 40.96 -43.73
C ARG A 241 4.58 42.36 -44.04
N VAL A 242 5.61 42.51 -44.87
CA VAL A 242 6.19 43.81 -45.24
C VAL A 242 5.83 44.17 -46.68
N LEU A 243 4.92 45.14 -46.85
CA LEU A 243 4.55 45.67 -48.18
C LEU A 243 5.34 46.95 -48.51
N ALA A 244 5.18 47.44 -49.75
CA ALA A 244 5.85 48.66 -50.22
C ALA A 244 5.62 49.87 -49.30
N ASP A 245 4.41 50.01 -48.76
CA ASP A 245 4.01 51.11 -47.88
C ASP A 245 4.58 50.95 -46.45
N ASP A 246 4.95 49.73 -46.05
CA ASP A 246 5.48 49.41 -44.71
C ASP A 246 7.01 49.55 -44.62
N LEU A 247 7.70 49.81 -45.73
CA LEU A 247 9.15 49.94 -45.78
C LEU A 247 9.72 50.97 -44.78
N PRO A 248 9.12 52.16 -44.57
CA PRO A 248 9.60 53.10 -43.55
C PRO A 248 9.55 52.50 -42.13
N ALA A 249 8.48 51.77 -41.80
CA ALA A 249 8.30 51.16 -40.49
C ALA A 249 9.25 49.97 -40.28
N PHE A 250 9.56 49.22 -41.34
CA PHE A 250 10.58 48.16 -41.34
C PHE A 250 11.97 48.74 -41.02
N LEU A 251 12.36 49.84 -41.68
CA LEU A 251 13.68 50.46 -41.50
C LEU A 251 13.87 51.10 -40.11
N ILE A 252 12.80 51.54 -39.46
CA ILE A 252 12.85 52.00 -38.07
C ILE A 252 13.13 50.83 -37.11
N ARG A 253 12.50 49.66 -37.35
CA ARG A 253 12.68 48.46 -36.51
C ARG A 253 14.00 47.75 -36.76
N HIS A 254 14.50 47.78 -38.00
CA HIS A 254 15.76 47.15 -38.39
C HIS A 254 16.71 48.17 -39.04
N PRO A 255 17.34 49.06 -38.24
CA PRO A 255 18.14 50.17 -38.75
C PRO A 255 19.37 49.73 -39.57
N ALA A 256 19.85 48.51 -39.37
CA ALA A 256 20.96 47.94 -40.14
C ALA A 256 20.68 47.88 -41.65
N TYR A 257 19.42 47.67 -42.06
CA TYR A 257 19.03 47.60 -43.48
C TYR A 257 18.78 48.97 -44.13
N ALA A 258 18.87 50.08 -43.37
CA ALA A 258 18.67 51.43 -43.91
C ALA A 258 19.65 51.77 -45.05
N ARG A 259 20.84 51.15 -45.05
CA ARG A 259 21.87 51.33 -46.09
C ARG A 259 21.39 50.88 -47.48
N GLU A 260 20.51 49.89 -47.56
CA GLU A 260 19.97 49.36 -48.82
C GLU A 260 18.48 49.75 -49.03
N ARG A 261 18.04 50.87 -48.44
CA ARG A 261 16.66 51.39 -48.58
C ARG A 261 16.22 51.51 -50.04
N ALA A 262 17.09 52.03 -50.91
CA ALA A 262 16.78 52.20 -52.33
C ALA A 262 16.58 50.85 -53.04
N GLY A 263 17.39 49.84 -52.71
CA GLY A 263 17.28 48.50 -53.26
C GLY A 263 16.01 47.78 -52.80
N LEU A 264 15.67 47.91 -51.51
CA LEU A 264 14.43 47.36 -50.96
C LEU A 264 13.18 48.03 -51.55
N ALA A 265 13.21 49.36 -51.74
CA ALA A 265 12.11 50.10 -52.37
C ALA A 265 11.90 49.67 -53.83
N ALA A 266 12.99 49.57 -54.61
CA ALA A 266 12.92 49.10 -56.00
C ALA A 266 12.43 47.66 -56.11
N PHE A 267 12.84 46.78 -55.19
CA PHE A 267 12.35 45.41 -55.12
C PHE A 267 10.85 45.33 -54.78
N LEU A 268 10.38 46.05 -53.75
CA LEU A 268 8.98 46.03 -53.35
C LEU A 268 8.07 46.62 -54.43
N ASP A 269 8.53 47.66 -55.13
CA ASP A 269 7.82 48.22 -56.27
C ASP A 269 7.78 47.25 -57.47
N ALA A 270 8.91 46.61 -57.80
CA ALA A 270 8.96 45.58 -58.84
C ALA A 270 8.05 44.38 -58.49
N SER A 271 8.07 43.93 -57.23
CA SER A 271 7.19 42.86 -56.76
C SER A 271 5.71 43.25 -56.87
N ARG A 272 5.35 44.50 -56.54
CA ARG A 272 3.98 45.01 -56.71
C ARG A 272 3.55 44.99 -58.18
N HIS A 273 4.42 45.43 -59.09
CA HIS A 273 4.14 45.43 -60.52
C HIS A 273 4.05 44.02 -61.12
N SER A 274 4.85 43.08 -60.63
CA SER A 274 4.83 41.68 -61.10
C SER A 274 3.58 40.92 -60.64
N PHE A 275 3.13 41.12 -59.39
CA PHE A 275 1.97 40.39 -58.84
C PHE A 275 0.62 41.11 -59.05
N PHE A 276 0.60 42.45 -59.14
CA PHE A 276 -0.62 43.25 -59.21
C PHE A 276 -0.67 44.20 -60.44
N GLY A 277 0.28 44.09 -61.37
CA GLY A 277 0.41 44.97 -62.53
C GLY A 277 0.47 44.23 -63.88
N PRO A 278 1.13 44.78 -64.92
CA PRO A 278 1.07 44.30 -66.31
C PRO A 278 1.82 42.97 -66.59
N GLY A 279 2.21 42.24 -65.54
CA GLY A 279 2.76 40.89 -65.62
C GLY A 279 4.28 40.79 -65.39
N PRO A 280 4.79 39.56 -65.20
CA PRO A 280 6.17 39.32 -64.80
C PRO A 280 7.19 39.65 -65.91
N ALA A 281 6.87 39.38 -67.18
CA ALA A 281 7.75 39.67 -68.32
C ALA A 281 8.18 41.14 -68.44
N ALA A 282 7.28 42.10 -68.16
CA ALA A 282 7.61 43.53 -68.17
C ALA A 282 8.47 43.96 -66.96
N THR A 283 8.33 43.24 -65.85
CA THR A 283 9.08 43.48 -64.61
C THR A 283 10.49 42.91 -64.68
N MET A 284 10.66 41.75 -65.32
CA MET A 284 11.97 41.13 -65.60
C MET A 284 12.91 42.06 -66.37
N GLN A 285 12.39 42.90 -67.26
CA GLN A 285 13.19 43.90 -68.00
C GLN A 285 13.63 45.09 -67.14
N ARG A 286 12.87 45.42 -66.08
CA ARG A 286 13.16 46.53 -65.17
C ARG A 286 14.04 46.12 -63.99
N LEU A 287 13.87 44.90 -63.51
CA LEU A 287 14.65 44.31 -62.42
C LEU A 287 14.97 42.86 -62.77
N PRO A 288 16.13 42.58 -63.40
CA PRO A 288 16.52 41.22 -63.76
C PRO A 288 16.80 40.37 -62.51
N LEU A 289 16.74 39.04 -62.69
CA LEU A 289 17.00 38.08 -61.60
C LEU A 289 18.38 38.29 -60.96
N ALA A 290 19.39 38.68 -61.74
CA ALA A 290 20.73 38.98 -61.26
C ALA A 290 20.77 40.08 -60.19
N ASP A 291 19.93 41.12 -60.33
CA ASP A 291 19.86 42.23 -59.39
C ASP A 291 19.15 41.83 -58.09
N ILE A 292 18.17 40.93 -58.16
CA ILE A 292 17.52 40.32 -56.98
C ILE A 292 18.55 39.49 -56.19
N VAL A 293 19.40 38.72 -56.88
CA VAL A 293 20.48 37.95 -56.25
C VAL A 293 21.52 38.88 -55.62
N ALA A 294 21.88 39.97 -56.30
CA ALA A 294 22.82 40.96 -55.79
C ALA A 294 22.26 41.65 -54.53
N LEU A 295 21.01 42.08 -54.54
CA LEU A 295 20.33 42.67 -53.39
C LEU A 295 20.30 41.70 -52.20
N THR A 296 19.84 40.45 -52.43
CA THR A 296 19.80 39.42 -51.38
C THR A 296 21.19 39.14 -50.79
N ARG A 297 22.25 39.21 -51.61
CA ARG A 297 23.63 39.06 -51.15
C ARG A 297 24.06 40.17 -50.20
N LYS A 298 23.70 41.42 -50.50
CA LYS A 298 23.98 42.56 -49.62
C LYS A 298 23.18 42.48 -48.31
N LEU A 299 21.90 42.10 -48.38
CA LEU A 299 21.07 41.87 -47.20
C LEU A 299 21.62 40.74 -46.32
N THR A 300 22.15 39.68 -46.92
CA THR A 300 22.83 38.58 -46.20
C THR A 300 24.14 39.04 -45.55
N ALA A 301 24.87 39.98 -46.14
CA ALA A 301 26.07 40.54 -45.52
C ALA A 301 25.71 41.36 -44.28
N ILE A 302 24.66 42.18 -44.37
CA ILE A 302 24.13 42.94 -43.23
C ILE A 302 23.65 41.98 -42.13
N GLU A 303 22.91 40.92 -42.47
CA GLU A 303 22.44 39.88 -41.54
C GLU A 303 23.58 39.13 -40.82
N ARG A 304 24.81 39.14 -41.36
CA ARG A 304 25.99 38.55 -40.71
C ARG A 304 26.73 39.52 -39.80
N GLU A 305 26.56 40.82 -40.02
CA GLU A 305 27.21 41.89 -39.25
C GLU A 305 26.35 42.33 -38.04
N SER A 306 25.03 42.13 -38.11
CA SER A 306 24.04 42.34 -37.06
C SER A 306 23.90 41.16 -36.11
#